data_AF-A0A815ISY3-F1
#
_entry.id   AF-A0A815ISY3-F1
#
_cell.length_a   1.000
_cell.length_b   1.000
_cell.length_c   1.000
_cell.angle_alpha   90.00
_cell.angle_beta   90.00
_cell.angle_gamma   90.00
#
_symmetry.space_group_name_H-M   'P 1'
#
loop_
_entity.id
_entity.type
_entity.pdbx_description
1 polymer ?
#
loop_
_entity_poly.entity_id
_entity_poly.type
_entity_poly.pdbx_seq_one_letter_code
_entity_poly.pdbx_strand_id
1 'polypeptide(L)'
;MISIQLQGKPTNLTIIQIYAPTTEAEESTIDDFYMDLQQILDDVPKKDAILIIGDWNAKVGETAVPGIVGKFGLGKRNEADERLLDFCQENHMIITNTCFQ
;
A
#
# COMPACT_ATOMS: atom_id res chain seq x y z
N MET A 1 9.00 3.26 -9.03
CA MET A 1 7.55 3.49 -8.90
C MET A 1 7.10 4.52 -9.92
N ILE A 2 5.83 4.53 -10.31
CA ILE A 2 5.25 5.56 -11.20
C ILE A 2 4.02 6.14 -10.52
N SER A 3 3.88 7.47 -10.52
CA SER A 3 2.68 8.17 -10.04
C SER A 3 2.03 8.92 -11.19
N ILE A 4 0.69 8.85 -11.28
CA ILE A 4 -0.10 9.59 -12.26
C ILE A 4 -1.27 10.24 -11.53
N GLN A 5 -1.45 11.54 -11.75
CA GLN A 5 -2.64 12.26 -11.33
C GLN A 5 -3.65 12.34 -12.48
N LEU A 6 -4.87 11.87 -12.21
CA LEU A 6 -6.02 11.94 -13.11
C LEU A 6 -6.99 13.02 -12.62
N GLN A 7 -7.30 13.98 -13.49
CA GLN A 7 -8.28 15.01 -13.16
C GLN A 7 -9.69 14.44 -13.25
N GLY A 8 -10.44 14.56 -12.16
CA GLY A 8 -11.76 13.93 -11.99
C GLY A 8 -12.76 14.84 -11.29
N LYS A 9 -14.02 14.41 -11.28
CA LYS A 9 -15.09 15.02 -10.47
C LYS A 9 -15.77 13.93 -9.64
N PRO A 10 -16.07 14.17 -8.35
CA PRO A 10 -15.90 15.42 -7.62
C PRO A 10 -14.46 15.69 -7.13
N THR A 11 -13.56 14.70 -7.19
CA THR A 11 -12.16 14.84 -6.82
C THR A 11 -11.23 14.24 -7.88
N ASN A 12 -9.98 14.68 -7.88
CA ASN A 12 -8.90 14.06 -8.65
C ASN A 12 -8.49 12.75 -8.00
N LEU A 13 -7.89 11.86 -8.80
CA LEU A 13 -7.37 10.58 -8.36
C LEU A 13 -5.88 10.52 -8.64
N THR A 14 -5.06 10.32 -7.61
CA THR A 14 -3.65 9.99 -7.78
C THR A 14 -3.46 8.49 -7.66
N ILE A 15 -2.91 7.89 -8.70
CA ILE A 15 -2.59 6.46 -8.77
C ILE A 15 -1.08 6.30 -8.65
N ILE A 16 -0.65 5.56 -7.65
CA ILE A 16 0.76 5.19 -7.46
C ILE A 16 0.90 3.71 -7.78
N GLN A 17 1.65 3.39 -8.83
CA GLN A 17 1.97 2.01 -9.19
C GLN A 17 3.31 1.61 -8.58
N ILE A 18 3.28 0.48 -7.86
CA ILE A 18 4.43 -0.08 -7.16
C ILE A 18 4.77 -1.50 -7.62
N TYR A 19 6.02 -1.88 -7.38
CA TYR A 19 6.46 -3.26 -7.33
C TYR A 19 7.42 -3.33 -6.15
N ALA A 20 6.94 -3.83 -5.01
CA ALA A 20 7.71 -3.89 -3.78
C ALA A 20 8.82 -4.94 -3.90
N PRO A 21 9.95 -4.78 -3.19
CA PRO A 21 10.96 -5.83 -3.08
C PRO A 21 10.38 -7.12 -2.47
N THR A 22 11.02 -8.26 -2.76
CA THR A 22 10.67 -9.53 -2.08
C THR A 22 11.22 -9.54 -0.66
N THR A 23 10.74 -10.46 0.19
CA THR A 23 11.27 -10.65 1.56
C THR A 23 12.74 -11.11 1.59
N GLU A 24 13.30 -11.51 0.45
CA GLU A 24 14.70 -11.92 0.31
C GLU A 24 15.63 -10.76 -0.10
N ALA A 25 15.07 -9.58 -0.36
CA ALA A 25 15.86 -8.40 -0.70
C ALA A 25 16.65 -7.90 0.52
N GLU A 26 17.76 -7.21 0.25
CA GLU A 26 18.55 -6.54 1.28
C GLU A 26 17.68 -5.51 2.02
N GLU A 27 17.86 -5.41 3.35
CA GLU A 27 17.06 -4.51 4.19
C GLU A 27 17.09 -3.06 3.70
N SER A 28 18.25 -2.58 3.26
CA SER A 28 18.39 -1.23 2.68
C SER A 28 17.54 -1.02 1.43
N THR A 29 17.35 -2.06 0.61
CA THR A 29 16.50 -1.98 -0.59
C THR A 29 15.02 -1.86 -0.22
N ILE A 30 14.62 -2.54 0.85
CA ILE A 30 13.26 -2.46 1.38
C ILE A 30 13.04 -1.08 2.00
N ASP A 31 13.99 -0.58 2.77
CA ASP A 31 13.90 0.73 3.41
C ASP A 31 13.87 1.87 2.38
N ASP A 32 14.73 1.82 1.36
CA ASP A 32 14.72 2.76 0.24
C ASP A 32 13.37 2.75 -0.48
N PHE A 33 12.77 1.57 -0.68
CA PHE A 33 11.45 1.46 -1.29
C PHE A 33 10.36 2.17 -0.49
N TYR A 34 10.30 1.97 0.83
CA TYR A 34 9.30 2.63 1.67
C TYR A 34 9.55 4.14 1.81
N MET A 35 10.82 4.56 1.87
CA MET A 35 11.20 5.98 1.87
C MET A 35 10.75 6.68 0.59
N ASP A 36 11.06 6.11 -0.58
CA ASP A 36 10.65 6.65 -1.88
C ASP A 36 9.12 6.70 -2.01
N LEU A 37 8.43 5.65 -1.53
CA LEU A 37 6.97 5.58 -1.57
C LEU A 37 6.34 6.66 -0.68
N GLN A 38 6.89 6.85 0.52
CA GLN A 38 6.42 7.88 1.44
C GLN A 38 6.63 9.27 0.84
N GLN A 39 7.78 9.53 0.22
CA GLN A 39 8.05 10.81 -0.44
C GLN A 39 7.02 11.10 -1.56
N ILE A 40 6.71 10.11 -2.39
CA ILE A 40 5.69 10.25 -3.44
C ILE A 40 4.32 10.53 -2.82
N LEU A 41 3.99 9.84 -1.72
CA LEU A 41 2.72 9.98 -1.03
C LEU A 41 2.55 11.37 -0.39
N ASP A 42 3.62 11.89 0.22
CA ASP A 42 3.66 13.21 0.84
C ASP A 42 3.49 14.34 -0.19
N ASP A 43 3.95 14.11 -1.42
CA ASP A 43 3.80 15.05 -2.55
C ASP A 43 2.39 15.03 -3.17
N VAL A 44 1.54 14.05 -2.82
CA VAL A 44 0.16 13.99 -3.36
C VAL A 44 -0.67 15.15 -2.81
N PRO A 45 -1.41 15.89 -3.65
CA PRO A 45 -2.31 16.93 -3.17
C PRO A 45 -3.35 16.36 -2.20
N LYS A 46 -3.45 16.94 -0.99
CA LYS A 46 -4.31 16.46 0.11
C LYS A 46 -5.80 16.26 -0.21
N LYS A 47 -6.29 16.83 -1.31
CA LYS A 47 -7.70 16.71 -1.73
C LYS A 47 -7.93 15.52 -2.67
N ASP A 48 -6.87 15.00 -3.27
CA ASP A 48 -6.96 13.88 -4.18
C ASP A 48 -7.33 12.61 -3.42
N ALA A 49 -8.12 11.77 -4.06
CA ALA A 49 -8.20 10.36 -3.66
C ALA A 49 -6.88 9.68 -4.05
N ILE A 50 -6.35 8.83 -3.18
CA ILE A 50 -5.13 8.08 -3.43
C ILE A 50 -5.47 6.61 -3.65
N LEU A 51 -4.88 6.02 -4.68
CA LEU A 51 -4.93 4.59 -4.91
C LEU A 51 -3.51 4.09 -5.18
N ILE A 52 -2.98 3.29 -4.25
CA ILE A 52 -1.73 2.57 -4.46
C ILE A 52 -2.06 1.20 -5.01
N ILE A 53 -1.62 0.93 -6.24
CA ILE A 53 -1.80 -0.35 -6.93
C ILE A 53 -0.46 -1.02 -7.14
N GLY A 54 -0.51 -2.31 -7.47
CA GLY A 54 0.66 -3.09 -7.86
C GLY A 54 0.86 -4.31 -7.00
N ASP A 55 2.08 -4.82 -7.03
CA ASP A 55 2.48 -6.00 -6.26
C ASP A 55 3.27 -5.55 -5.03
N TRP A 56 2.72 -5.85 -3.85
CA TRP A 56 3.36 -5.58 -2.57
C TRP A 56 4.29 -6.72 -2.12
N ASN A 57 4.31 -7.85 -2.81
CA ASN A 57 5.01 -9.07 -2.38
C ASN A 57 4.65 -9.52 -0.93
N ALA A 58 3.51 -9.03 -0.42
CA ALA A 58 3.00 -9.29 0.92
C ALA A 58 1.88 -10.33 0.88
N LYS A 59 1.87 -11.21 1.88
CA LYS A 59 0.78 -12.14 2.15
C LYS A 59 0.08 -11.65 3.41
N VAL A 60 -1.11 -11.08 3.26
CA VAL A 60 -1.82 -10.42 4.37
C VAL A 60 -2.38 -11.39 5.42
N GLY A 61 -2.68 -12.61 4.96
CA GLY A 61 -3.34 -13.62 5.76
C GLY A 61 -4.81 -13.33 6.06
N GLU A 62 -5.44 -14.21 6.83
CA GLU A 62 -6.89 -14.18 7.10
C GLU A 62 -7.31 -13.27 8.26
N THR A 63 -6.33 -12.73 9.01
CA THR A 63 -6.60 -11.92 10.20
C THR A 63 -6.99 -10.50 9.82
N ALA A 64 -8.27 -10.16 10.02
CA ALA A 64 -8.77 -8.81 9.87
C ALA A 64 -8.15 -7.85 10.92
N VAL A 65 -7.88 -6.62 10.48
CA VAL A 65 -7.34 -5.52 11.30
C VAL A 65 -8.25 -4.32 11.07
N PRO A 66 -8.96 -3.82 12.09
CA PRO A 66 -9.92 -2.73 11.92
C PRO A 66 -9.30 -1.52 11.21
N GLY A 67 -9.90 -1.10 10.09
CA GLY A 67 -9.44 0.05 9.30
C GLY A 67 -8.31 -0.21 8.32
N ILE A 68 -7.63 -1.36 8.40
CA ILE A 68 -6.45 -1.68 7.56
C ILE A 68 -6.67 -2.95 6.74
N VAL A 69 -7.12 -4.05 7.35
CA VAL A 69 -7.35 -5.34 6.68
C VAL A 69 -8.81 -5.74 6.78
N GLY A 70 -9.42 -6.02 5.63
CA GLY A 70 -10.77 -6.53 5.49
C GLY A 70 -10.91 -8.01 5.91
N LYS A 71 -12.11 -8.56 5.73
CA LYS A 71 -12.49 -9.89 6.24
C LYS A 71 -12.06 -11.06 5.36
N PHE A 72 -11.56 -10.79 4.16
CA PHE A 72 -11.35 -11.78 3.10
C PHE A 72 -9.88 -11.90 2.69
N GLY A 73 -8.94 -11.55 3.57
CA GLY A 73 -7.53 -11.85 3.34
C GLY A 73 -7.28 -13.37 3.30
N LEU A 74 -6.21 -13.81 2.62
CA LEU A 74 -5.93 -15.22 2.37
C LEU A 74 -4.51 -15.61 2.78
N GLY A 75 -4.36 -16.86 3.21
CA GLY A 75 -3.06 -17.48 3.47
C GLY A 75 -2.46 -17.15 4.84
N LYS A 76 -1.15 -17.35 4.97
CA LYS A 76 -0.40 -17.05 6.19
C LYS A 76 0.40 -15.76 6.01
N ARG A 77 0.34 -14.91 7.03
CA ARG A 77 1.10 -13.65 7.11
C ARG A 77 2.60 -13.87 6.92
N ASN A 78 3.26 -13.01 6.14
CA ASN A 78 4.72 -12.95 6.00
C ASN A 78 5.27 -11.61 6.53
N GLU A 79 6.60 -11.50 6.64
CA GLU A 79 7.27 -10.28 7.16
C GLU A 79 6.99 -9.03 6.31
N ALA A 80 6.84 -9.20 4.98
CA ALA A 80 6.45 -8.10 4.10
C ALA A 80 5.08 -7.51 4.44
N ASP A 81 4.17 -8.32 5.01
CA ASP A 81 2.88 -7.83 5.47
C ASP A 81 2.98 -7.00 6.74
N GLU A 82 3.91 -7.30 7.66
CA GLU A 82 4.08 -6.48 8.87
C GLU A 82 4.47 -5.04 8.48
N ARG A 83 5.42 -4.88 7.55
CA ARG A 83 5.80 -3.56 7.02
C ARG A 83 4.65 -2.87 6.27
N LEU A 84 3.85 -3.63 5.51
CA LEU A 84 2.66 -3.10 4.83
C LEU A 84 1.61 -2.61 5.82
N LEU A 85 1.38 -3.34 6.91
CA LEU A 85 0.43 -2.95 7.95
C LEU A 85 0.87 -1.68 8.66
N ASP A 86 2.14 -1.58 9.02
CA ASP A 86 2.71 -0.38 9.64
C ASP A 86 2.56 0.83 8.70
N PHE A 87 2.92 0.67 7.43
CA PHE A 87 2.76 1.71 6.41
C PHE A 87 1.30 2.14 6.23
N CYS A 88 0.36 1.18 6.18
CA CYS A 88 -1.06 1.48 6.09
C CYS A 88 -1.59 2.16 7.36
N GLN A 89 -1.09 1.77 8.54
CA GLN A 89 -1.49 2.39 9.81
C GLN A 89 -1.05 3.85 9.87
N GLU A 90 0.21 4.15 9.53
CA GLU A 90 0.76 5.50 9.55
C GLU A 90 0.04 6.42 8.55
N ASN A 91 -0.27 5.90 7.37
CA ASN A 91 -0.87 6.66 6.28
C ASN A 91 -2.40 6.55 6.21
N HIS A 92 -3.05 5.91 7.19
CA HIS A 92 -4.51 5.74 7.28
C HIS A 92 -5.12 5.09 6.03
N MET A 93 -4.48 4.03 5.53
CA MET A 93 -4.88 3.31 4.33
C MET A 93 -5.45 1.93 4.64
N ILE A 94 -6.25 1.43 3.69
CA ILE A 94 -6.89 0.12 3.75
C ILE A 94 -6.42 -0.77 2.60
N ILE A 95 -6.13 -2.03 2.90
CA ILE A 95 -5.75 -3.05 1.92
C ILE A 95 -7.03 -3.57 1.25
N THR A 96 -7.42 -2.93 0.15
CA THR A 96 -8.70 -3.17 -0.52
C THR A 96 -8.88 -4.59 -1.05
N ASN A 97 -7.78 -5.29 -1.42
CA ASN A 97 -7.82 -6.70 -1.86
C ASN A 97 -8.35 -7.68 -0.82
N THR A 98 -8.43 -7.27 0.44
CA THR A 98 -8.98 -8.09 1.54
C THR A 98 -10.45 -7.77 1.86
N CYS A 99 -11.07 -6.85 1.11
CA CYS A 99 -12.42 -6.35 1.38
C CYS A 99 -13.53 -7.00 0.53
N PHE A 100 -13.19 -7.84 -0.46
CA PHE A 100 -14.15 -8.45 -1.39
C PHE A 100 -13.96 -9.98 -1.49
N GLN A 101 -15.03 -10.68 -1.91
CA GLN A 101 -15.12 -12.13 -2.09
C GLN A 101 -15.23 -12.48 -3.57
#